data_AF-A0A452HY38-F1
#
_entry.id   AF-A0A452HY38-F1
#
_cell.length_a   1.000
_cell.length_b   1.000
_cell.length_c   1.000
_cell.angle_alpha   90.00
_cell.angle_beta   90.00
_cell.angle_gamma   90.00
#
_symmetry.space_group_name_H-M   'P 1'
#
loop_
_entity.id
_entity.type
_entity.pdbx_description
1 polymer ?
#
loop_
_entity_poly.entity_id
_entity_poly.type
_entity_poly.pdbx_seq_one_letter_code
_entity_poly.pdbx_strand_id
1 'polypeptide(L)'
;MWILHCSVLDSAIVSSSCLSIQYTIYSHWTFAVSENKALCHPSSVDSLSTSAATEDHVSMGGWAARKALKVIEHVEQVLAIELLAACQGIEFLRPLKTTTPLEKVYDLVRSVVRPWLKDRFMAPDIEAAHRLLVEQKVWEVAEPYIEKYRREHIPESRPVSPTAFSLDSLRMNKCVGTDHSDQNEL
;
A
#
# COMPACT_ATOMS: atom_id res chain seq x y z
N MET A 1 -9.29 -20.41 2.88
CA MET A 1 -10.14 -20.97 3.96
C MET A 1 -10.12 -20.13 5.24
N TRP A 2 -8.98 -19.56 5.66
CA TRP A 2 -8.91 -18.69 6.85
C TRP A 2 -9.72 -17.38 6.75
N ILE A 3 -9.73 -16.70 5.60
CA ILE A 3 -10.55 -15.47 5.42
C ILE A 3 -12.06 -15.75 5.48
N LEU A 4 -12.49 -16.94 5.03
CA LEU A 4 -13.89 -17.38 5.05
C LEU A 4 -14.42 -17.67 6.47
N HIS A 5 -13.56 -18.00 7.42
CA HIS A 5 -13.95 -18.34 8.79
C HIS A 5 -13.64 -17.21 9.81
N CYS A 6 -12.64 -16.36 9.54
CA CYS A 6 -12.26 -15.26 10.43
C CYS A 6 -13.06 -13.98 10.27
N SER A 7 -13.85 -13.84 9.21
CA SER A 7 -14.75 -12.69 9.09
C SER A 7 -15.92 -12.92 10.04
N VAL A 8 -15.95 -12.21 11.18
CA VAL A 8 -17.01 -12.15 12.21
C VAL A 8 -18.34 -11.57 11.64
N LEU A 9 -18.52 -11.59 10.33
CA LEU A 9 -19.75 -11.24 9.65
C LEU A 9 -20.57 -12.51 9.58
N ASP A 10 -21.61 -12.55 10.40
CA ASP A 10 -22.57 -13.64 10.52
C ASP A 10 -22.97 -14.19 9.14
N SER A 11 -22.97 -15.52 8.97
CA SER A 11 -23.31 -16.20 7.71
C SER A 11 -24.69 -15.80 7.17
N ALA A 12 -25.53 -15.19 8.00
CA ALA A 12 -26.85 -14.66 7.66
C ALA A 12 -26.83 -13.32 6.88
N ILE A 13 -25.73 -12.54 6.90
CA ILE A 13 -25.60 -11.24 6.21
C ILE A 13 -24.92 -11.38 4.83
N VAL A 14 -24.40 -12.56 4.48
CA VAL A 14 -23.73 -12.82 3.20
C VAL A 14 -24.78 -12.82 2.07
N SER A 15 -25.09 -11.64 1.54
CA SER A 15 -25.75 -11.49 0.25
C SER A 15 -24.96 -12.25 -0.81
N SER A 16 -25.63 -12.77 -1.84
CA SER A 16 -24.99 -13.51 -2.96
C SER A 16 -23.82 -12.74 -3.58
N SER A 17 -23.84 -11.40 -3.52
CA SER A 17 -22.79 -10.49 -3.99
C SER A 17 -21.49 -10.55 -3.18
N CYS A 18 -21.55 -10.93 -1.91
CA CYS A 18 -20.35 -11.02 -1.06
C CYS A 18 -19.53 -12.28 -1.38
N LEU A 19 -20.19 -13.37 -1.78
CA LEU A 19 -19.55 -14.64 -2.07
C LEU A 19 -18.69 -14.59 -3.35
N SER A 20 -19.24 -13.98 -4.41
CA SER A 20 -18.56 -13.76 -5.69
C SER A 20 -17.35 -12.84 -5.58
N ILE A 21 -17.45 -11.77 -4.79
CA ILE A 21 -16.33 -10.90 -4.42
C ILE A 21 -15.25 -11.73 -3.72
N GLN A 22 -15.63 -12.52 -2.73
CA GLN A 22 -14.70 -13.33 -1.94
C GLN A 22 -13.91 -14.32 -2.80
N TYR A 23 -14.57 -14.99 -3.76
CA TYR A 23 -13.92 -15.93 -4.68
C TYR A 23 -12.91 -15.24 -5.59
N THR A 24 -13.25 -14.07 -6.14
CA THR A 24 -12.35 -13.33 -7.04
C THR A 24 -11.14 -12.78 -6.30
N ILE A 25 -11.35 -12.26 -5.08
CA ILE A 25 -10.25 -11.82 -4.21
C ILE A 25 -9.30 -13.00 -3.92
N TYR A 26 -9.87 -14.15 -3.56
CA TYR A 26 -9.09 -15.31 -3.16
C TYR A 26 -8.27 -15.90 -4.31
N SER A 27 -8.81 -15.93 -5.53
CA SER A 27 -8.10 -16.45 -6.70
C SER A 27 -6.90 -15.57 -7.08
N HIS A 28 -7.09 -14.25 -7.16
CA HIS A 28 -5.99 -13.30 -7.43
C HIS A 28 -4.92 -13.34 -6.34
N TRP A 29 -5.33 -13.33 -5.07
CA TRP A 29 -4.38 -13.37 -3.96
C TRP A 29 -3.57 -14.67 -3.95
N THR A 30 -4.22 -15.82 -4.11
CA THR A 30 -3.54 -17.12 -4.13
C THR A 30 -2.53 -17.20 -5.26
N PHE A 31 -2.88 -16.71 -6.45
CA PHE A 31 -1.98 -16.67 -7.60
C PHE A 31 -0.74 -15.80 -7.32
N ALA A 32 -0.94 -14.53 -6.94
CA ALA A 32 0.15 -13.58 -6.69
C ALA A 32 1.10 -14.06 -5.58
N VAL A 33 0.56 -14.60 -4.48
CA VAL A 33 1.38 -15.12 -3.37
C VAL A 33 2.11 -16.41 -3.76
N SER A 34 1.48 -17.29 -4.53
CA SER A 34 2.13 -18.52 -4.98
C SER A 34 3.30 -18.22 -5.91
N GLU A 35 3.15 -17.25 -6.83
CA GLU A 35 4.23 -16.82 -7.71
C GLU A 35 5.37 -16.17 -6.91
N ASN A 36 5.03 -15.30 -5.95
CA ASN A 36 6.02 -14.66 -5.08
C ASN A 36 6.87 -15.69 -4.30
N LYS A 37 6.30 -16.83 -3.88
CA LYS A 37 7.09 -17.89 -3.22
C LYS A 37 8.21 -18.43 -4.11
N ALA A 38 7.95 -18.58 -5.41
CA ALA A 38 8.99 -19.00 -6.36
C ALA A 38 10.03 -17.89 -6.60
N LEU A 39 9.58 -16.62 -6.67
CA LEU A 39 10.45 -15.46 -6.88
C LEU A 39 11.36 -15.15 -5.68
N CYS A 40 10.97 -15.52 -4.46
CA CYS A 40 11.76 -15.32 -3.23
C CYS A 40 13.05 -16.15 -3.17
N HIS A 41 13.33 -17.03 -4.14
CA HIS A 41 14.61 -17.71 -4.19
C HIS A 41 15.75 -16.69 -4.44
N PRO A 42 16.74 -16.59 -3.55
CA PRO A 42 17.79 -15.58 -3.65
C PRO A 42 18.61 -15.79 -4.92
N SER A 43 18.73 -14.76 -5.77
CA SER A 43 19.60 -14.85 -6.95
C SER A 43 21.08 -14.67 -6.61
N SER A 44 21.39 -14.01 -5.48
CA SER A 44 22.76 -13.64 -5.11
C SER A 44 23.63 -14.81 -4.63
N VAL A 45 23.05 -15.99 -4.44
CA VAL A 45 23.79 -17.21 -4.05
C VAL A 45 24.33 -17.97 -5.27
N ASP A 46 23.93 -17.57 -6.48
CA ASP A 46 24.38 -18.16 -7.73
C ASP A 46 25.52 -17.32 -8.33
N SER A 47 26.57 -17.99 -8.80
CA SER A 47 27.69 -17.38 -9.49
C SER A 47 28.16 -18.34 -10.58
N LEU A 48 28.16 -17.85 -11.81
CA LEU A 48 28.71 -18.57 -12.96
C LEU A 48 29.95 -17.82 -13.44
N SER A 49 31.09 -18.51 -13.43
CA SER A 49 32.36 -17.92 -13.86
C SER A 49 32.29 -17.53 -15.32
N THR A 50 32.53 -16.25 -15.64
CA THR A 50 32.67 -15.82 -17.03
C THR A 50 34.15 -15.56 -17.32
N SER A 51 34.59 -15.77 -18.57
CA SER A 51 35.98 -15.52 -19.01
C SER A 51 37.06 -16.35 -18.29
N ALA A 52 37.03 -17.68 -18.47
CA ALA A 52 38.12 -18.60 -18.06
C ALA A 52 38.60 -18.41 -16.60
N ALA A 53 37.66 -18.29 -15.65
CA ALA A 53 37.91 -18.09 -14.22
C ALA A 53 38.55 -16.73 -13.83
N THR A 54 38.45 -15.72 -14.69
CA THR A 54 38.89 -14.35 -14.34
C THR A 54 37.81 -13.59 -13.57
N GLU A 55 36.53 -13.81 -13.90
CA GLU A 55 35.38 -13.34 -13.12
C GLU A 55 34.69 -14.55 -12.49
N ASP A 56 35.30 -15.09 -11.42
CA ASP A 56 34.83 -16.28 -10.73
C ASP A 56 33.68 -16.02 -9.74
N HIS A 57 33.47 -14.75 -9.36
CA HIS A 57 32.41 -14.33 -8.45
C HIS A 57 31.53 -13.22 -9.02
N VAL A 58 30.31 -13.57 -9.45
CA VAL A 58 29.31 -12.66 -10.01
C VAL A 58 28.09 -12.61 -9.09
N SER A 59 27.52 -11.42 -8.90
CA SER A 59 26.44 -11.19 -7.92
C SER A 59 25.03 -11.54 -8.41
N MET A 60 24.85 -11.78 -9.71
CA MET A 60 23.55 -11.99 -10.37
C MET A 60 22.51 -10.89 -10.03
N GLY A 61 22.99 -9.68 -9.70
CA GLY A 61 22.16 -8.59 -9.16
C GLY A 61 21.07 -8.09 -10.11
N GLY A 62 21.27 -8.15 -11.43
CA GLY A 62 20.26 -7.77 -12.41
C GLY A 62 19.01 -8.64 -12.34
N TRP A 63 19.16 -9.94 -12.11
CA TRP A 63 18.02 -10.85 -11.92
C TRP A 63 17.35 -10.63 -10.57
N ALA A 64 18.12 -10.35 -9.51
CA ALA A 64 17.59 -9.98 -8.20
C ALA A 64 16.70 -8.73 -8.27
N ALA A 65 17.14 -7.67 -8.97
CA ALA A 65 16.38 -6.43 -9.11
C ALA A 65 15.05 -6.65 -9.86
N ARG A 66 15.05 -7.44 -10.94
CA ARG A 66 13.82 -7.76 -11.70
C ARG A 66 12.82 -8.57 -10.88
N LYS A 67 13.29 -9.56 -10.10
CA LYS A 67 12.45 -10.30 -9.17
C LYS A 67 11.82 -9.39 -8.12
N ALA A 68 12.61 -8.50 -7.53
CA ALA A 68 12.13 -7.57 -6.52
C ALA A 68 11.02 -6.65 -7.08
N LEU A 69 11.22 -6.09 -8.27
CA LEU A 69 10.20 -5.28 -8.95
C LEU A 69 8.91 -6.08 -9.15
N LYS A 70 9.01 -7.33 -9.60
CA LYS A 70 7.84 -8.18 -9.84
C LYS A 70 7.07 -8.51 -8.57
N VAL A 71 7.79 -8.77 -7.47
CA VAL A 71 7.18 -9.01 -6.16
C VAL A 71 6.44 -7.76 -5.67
N ILE A 72 7.02 -6.56 -5.88
CA ILE A 72 6.37 -5.29 -5.52
C ILE A 72 5.05 -5.11 -6.29
N GLU A 73 5.05 -5.32 -7.61
CA GLU A 73 3.82 -5.25 -8.43
C GLU A 73 2.71 -6.15 -7.89
N HIS A 74 3.05 -7.39 -7.51
CA HIS A 74 2.10 -8.33 -6.93
C HIS A 74 1.58 -7.88 -5.56
N VAL A 75 2.45 -7.31 -4.72
CA VAL A 75 2.06 -6.79 -3.40
C VAL A 75 1.13 -5.59 -3.55
N GLU A 76 1.40 -4.67 -4.46
CA GLU A 76 0.52 -3.53 -4.73
C GLU A 76 -0.88 -3.97 -5.17
N GLN A 77 -0.96 -4.98 -6.03
CA GLN A 77 -2.24 -5.56 -6.44
C GLN A 77 -2.99 -6.21 -5.27
N VAL A 78 -2.29 -6.95 -4.41
CA VAL A 78 -2.90 -7.55 -3.20
C VAL A 78 -3.42 -6.46 -2.27
N LEU A 79 -2.65 -5.40 -2.03
CA LEU A 79 -3.06 -4.27 -1.20
C LEU A 79 -4.28 -3.53 -1.78
N ALA A 80 -4.34 -3.36 -3.10
CA ALA A 80 -5.50 -2.74 -3.76
C ALA A 80 -6.78 -3.54 -3.52
N ILE A 81 -6.68 -4.87 -3.63
CA ILE A 81 -7.79 -5.79 -3.42
C ILE A 81 -8.21 -5.79 -1.94
N GLU A 82 -7.25 -5.80 -1.02
CA GLU A 82 -7.51 -5.74 0.42
C GLU A 82 -8.21 -4.43 0.82
N LEU A 83 -7.77 -3.30 0.26
CA LEU A 83 -8.40 -1.99 0.48
C LEU A 83 -9.86 -1.98 0.03
N LEU A 84 -10.16 -2.56 -1.14
CA LEU A 84 -11.53 -2.68 -1.66
C LEU A 84 -12.39 -3.58 -0.76
N ALA A 85 -11.84 -4.72 -0.33
CA ALA A 85 -12.52 -5.65 0.57
C ALA A 85 -12.83 -5.00 1.93
N ALA A 86 -11.88 -4.27 2.50
CA ALA A 86 -12.06 -3.54 3.75
C ALA A 86 -13.14 -2.45 3.64
N CYS A 87 -13.14 -1.68 2.55
CA CYS A 87 -14.19 -0.68 2.28
C CYS A 87 -15.58 -1.33 2.16
N GLN A 88 -15.66 -2.52 1.55
CA GLN A 88 -16.91 -3.26 1.47
C GLN A 88 -17.34 -3.82 2.84
N GLY A 89 -16.40 -4.28 3.66
CA GLY A 89 -16.67 -4.71 5.03
C GLY A 89 -17.23 -3.58 5.91
N ILE A 90 -16.70 -2.37 5.78
CA ILE A 90 -17.23 -1.18 6.48
C ILE A 90 -18.70 -0.92 6.11
N GLU A 91 -19.10 -1.18 4.87
CA GLU A 91 -20.50 -1.03 4.45
C GLU A 91 -21.45 -2.02 5.10
N PHE A 92 -21.03 -3.28 5.22
CA PHE A 92 -21.84 -4.29 5.89
C PHE A 92 -22.00 -4.03 7.38
N LEU A 93 -21.09 -3.27 7.99
CA LEU A 93 -21.14 -2.88 9.39
C LEU A 93 -21.92 -1.58 9.64
N ARG A 94 -22.42 -0.88 8.61
CA ARG A 94 -23.22 0.33 8.81
C ARG A 94 -24.49 0.00 9.62
N PRO A 95 -24.88 0.83 10.61
CA PRO A 95 -24.50 2.24 10.81
C PRO A 95 -23.23 2.49 11.65
N LEU A 96 -22.44 1.48 12.00
CA LEU A 96 -21.18 1.68 12.73
C LEU A 96 -20.21 2.53 11.91
N LYS A 97 -19.47 3.40 12.61
CA LYS A 97 -18.46 4.28 12.03
C LYS A 97 -17.09 3.93 12.56
N THR A 98 -16.11 3.98 11.68
CA THR A 98 -14.69 3.77 11.98
C THR A 98 -14.03 5.09 12.42
N THR A 99 -12.71 5.07 12.61
CA THR A 99 -11.94 6.25 13.01
C THR A 99 -11.91 7.31 11.90
N THR A 100 -11.68 8.56 12.28
CA THR A 100 -11.67 9.71 11.34
C THR A 100 -10.70 9.55 10.14
N PRO A 101 -9.45 9.05 10.27
CA PRO A 101 -8.60 8.83 9.09
C PRO A 101 -9.14 7.72 8.18
N LEU A 102 -9.69 6.64 8.75
CA LEU A 102 -10.19 5.51 7.97
C LEU A 102 -11.47 5.87 7.19
N GLU A 103 -12.37 6.66 7.78
CA GLU A 103 -13.55 7.17 7.06
C GLU A 103 -13.14 8.06 5.88
N LYS A 104 -12.09 8.89 6.02
CA LYS A 104 -11.57 9.68 4.89
C LYS A 104 -10.98 8.82 3.78
N VAL A 105 -10.26 7.76 4.12
CA VAL A 105 -9.73 6.80 3.13
C VAL A 105 -10.89 6.07 2.45
N TYR A 106 -11.92 5.67 3.21
CA TYR A 106 -13.14 5.07 2.67
C TYR A 106 -13.82 6.02 1.67
N ASP A 107 -14.01 7.29 2.03
CA ASP A 107 -14.61 8.30 1.15
C ASP A 107 -13.80 8.50 -0.14
N LEU A 108 -12.45 8.51 -0.04
CA LEU A 108 -11.56 8.59 -1.19
C LEU A 108 -11.76 7.40 -2.13
N VAL A 109 -11.78 6.17 -1.60
CA VAL A 109 -11.99 4.96 -2.42
C VAL A 109 -13.38 4.98 -3.05
N ARG A 110 -14.41 5.42 -2.31
CA ARG A 110 -15.79 5.51 -2.82
C ARG A 110 -16.01 6.60 -3.85
N SER A 111 -15.14 7.61 -3.92
CA SER A 111 -15.15 8.58 -5.02
C SER A 111 -14.80 7.95 -6.38
N VAL A 112 -14.05 6.84 -6.37
CA VAL A 112 -13.58 6.16 -7.59
C VAL A 112 -14.35 4.85 -7.83
N VAL A 113 -14.60 4.08 -6.78
CA VAL A 113 -15.20 2.74 -6.85
C VAL A 113 -16.51 2.69 -6.08
N ARG A 114 -17.60 2.41 -6.81
CA ARG A 114 -18.93 2.32 -6.21
C ARG A 114 -19.07 1.14 -5.23
N PRO A 115 -19.96 1.23 -4.23
CA PRO A 115 -20.37 0.11 -3.39
C PRO A 115 -20.76 -1.13 -4.21
N TRP A 116 -20.46 -2.33 -3.69
CA TRP A 116 -20.83 -3.58 -4.35
C TRP A 116 -22.17 -4.09 -3.83
N LEU A 117 -23.23 -3.81 -4.59
CA LEU A 117 -24.60 -4.27 -4.29
C LEU A 117 -25.02 -5.49 -5.13
N LYS A 118 -24.39 -5.67 -6.29
CA LYS A 118 -24.70 -6.71 -7.28
C LYS A 118 -23.39 -7.11 -7.96
N ASP A 119 -23.36 -8.33 -8.49
CA ASP A 119 -22.20 -8.79 -9.25
C ASP A 119 -21.94 -7.94 -10.48
N ARG A 120 -20.66 -7.58 -10.64
CA ARG A 120 -20.15 -6.84 -11.78
C ARG A 120 -18.70 -7.24 -12.04
N PHE A 121 -18.21 -6.82 -13.20
CA PHE A 121 -16.83 -7.07 -13.59
C PHE A 121 -15.86 -6.31 -12.66
N MET A 122 -14.98 -7.06 -11.96
CA MET A 122 -14.14 -6.48 -10.88
C MET A 122 -12.86 -5.84 -11.38
N ALA A 123 -12.32 -6.27 -12.51
CA ALA A 123 -11.02 -5.81 -13.00
C ALA A 123 -10.85 -4.28 -13.07
N PRO A 124 -11.82 -3.47 -13.57
CA PRO A 124 -11.66 -2.02 -13.61
C PRO A 124 -11.66 -1.39 -12.21
N ASP A 125 -12.36 -1.98 -11.24
CA ASP A 125 -12.40 -1.49 -9.86
C ASP A 125 -11.05 -1.76 -9.18
N ILE A 126 -10.47 -2.94 -9.40
CA ILE A 126 -9.15 -3.32 -8.88
C ILE A 126 -8.07 -2.40 -9.47
N GLU A 127 -8.09 -2.18 -10.79
CA GLU A 127 -7.15 -1.28 -11.47
C GLU A 127 -7.27 0.16 -10.94
N ALA A 128 -8.50 0.63 -10.73
CA ALA A 128 -8.72 1.97 -10.20
C ALA A 128 -8.20 2.12 -8.76
N ALA A 129 -8.36 1.09 -7.92
CA ALA A 129 -7.80 1.05 -6.57
C ALA A 129 -6.27 0.94 -6.58
N HIS A 130 -5.69 0.12 -7.46
CA HIS A 130 -4.24 0.00 -7.63
C HIS A 130 -3.62 1.34 -8.03
N ARG A 131 -4.22 2.05 -8.98
CA ARG A 131 -3.79 3.41 -9.36
C ARG A 131 -3.82 4.39 -8.18
N LEU A 132 -4.82 4.35 -7.30
CA LEU A 132 -4.85 5.20 -6.11
C LEU A 132 -3.66 4.94 -5.16
N LEU A 133 -3.22 3.69 -5.06
CA LEU A 133 -2.05 3.32 -4.27
C LEU A 133 -0.75 3.78 -4.92
N VAL A 134 -0.60 3.56 -6.22
CA VAL A 134 0.58 4.00 -7.00
C VAL A 134 0.73 5.53 -6.98
N GLU A 135 -0.38 6.26 -7.09
CA GLU A 135 -0.41 7.72 -6.98
C GLU A 135 -0.24 8.21 -5.53
N GLN A 136 -0.12 7.32 -4.54
CA GLN A 136 0.07 7.62 -3.11
C GLN A 136 -1.05 8.47 -2.47
N LYS A 137 -2.20 8.62 -3.12
CA LYS A 137 -3.34 9.42 -2.61
C LYS A 137 -3.85 8.92 -1.26
N VAL A 138 -3.81 7.60 -1.04
CA VAL A 138 -4.19 7.00 0.25
C VAL A 138 -3.23 7.43 1.36
N TRP A 139 -1.93 7.52 1.05
CA TRP A 139 -0.91 7.97 1.99
C TRP A 139 -1.09 9.45 2.32
N GLU A 140 -1.31 10.32 1.34
CA GLU A 140 -1.53 11.76 1.54
C GLU A 140 -2.71 12.05 2.50
N VAL A 141 -3.77 11.25 2.43
CA VAL A 141 -4.93 11.38 3.32
C VAL A 141 -4.59 10.94 4.76
N ALA A 142 -3.78 9.89 4.91
CA ALA A 142 -3.43 9.32 6.21
C ALA A 142 -2.25 10.03 6.91
N GLU A 143 -1.30 10.58 6.16
CA GLU A 143 -0.08 11.25 6.61
C GLU A 143 -0.30 12.24 7.77
N PRO A 144 -1.23 13.21 7.70
CA PRO A 144 -1.41 14.18 8.79
C PRO A 144 -1.88 13.56 10.10
N TYR A 145 -2.62 12.45 10.03
CA TYR A 145 -3.10 11.74 11.22
C TYR A 145 -2.03 10.87 11.84
N ILE A 146 -1.19 10.23 11.02
CA ILE A 146 -0.04 9.45 11.47
C ILE A 146 0.97 10.36 12.17
N GLU A 147 1.23 11.54 11.61
CA GLU A 147 2.19 12.48 12.18
C GLU A 147 1.68 13.08 13.50
N LYS A 148 0.37 13.37 13.60
CA LYS A 148 -0.25 13.73 14.88
C LYS A 148 -0.08 12.62 15.92
N TYR A 149 -0.36 11.37 15.55
CA TYR A 149 -0.21 10.21 16.44
C TYR A 149 1.23 10.04 16.91
N ARG A 150 2.21 10.16 16.01
CA ARG A 150 3.64 10.06 16.31
C ARG A 150 4.07 11.10 17.34
N ARG A 151 3.69 12.37 17.16
CA ARG A 151 4.02 13.45 18.12
C ARG A 151 3.43 13.23 19.51
N GLU A 152 2.21 12.69 19.58
CA GLU A 152 1.49 12.52 20.85
C GLU A 152 1.95 11.27 21.62
N HIS A 153 2.32 10.18 20.94
CA HIS A 153 2.52 8.86 21.56
C HIS A 153 3.97 8.34 21.50
N ILE A 154 4.83 8.91 20.64
CA ILE A 154 6.25 8.56 20.56
C ILE A 154 7.02 9.83 20.95
N PRO A 155 7.34 10.04 22.24
CA PRO A 155 8.31 11.06 22.59
C PRO A 155 9.63 10.68 21.92
N GLU A 156 10.09 11.51 20.97
CA GLU A 156 11.40 11.38 20.32
C GLU A 156 12.47 11.44 21.42
N SER A 157 12.87 10.27 21.90
CA SER A 157 13.84 10.12 23.00
C SER A 157 15.27 10.05 22.50
N ARG A 158 15.48 10.02 21.18
CA ARG A 158 16.82 10.11 20.59
C ARG A 158 17.26 11.57 20.58
N PRO A 159 18.38 11.92 21.24
CA PRO A 159 19.02 13.19 20.96
C PRO A 159 19.36 13.22 19.47
N VAL A 160 19.02 14.33 18.81
CA VAL A 160 19.33 14.53 17.39
C VAL A 160 20.84 14.40 17.22
N SER A 161 21.30 13.31 16.60
CA SER A 161 22.73 13.16 16.34
C SER A 161 23.09 14.10 15.18
N PRO A 162 24.21 14.84 15.25
CA PRO A 162 24.65 15.70 14.15
C PRO A 162 24.85 14.96 12.82
N THR A 163 24.95 13.62 12.88
CA THR A 163 25.17 12.72 11.76
C THR A 163 23.90 11.99 11.29
N ALA A 164 22.76 12.22 11.94
CA ALA A 164 21.50 11.58 11.57
C ALA A 164 20.94 12.21 10.29
N PHE A 165 20.93 11.42 9.22
CA PHE A 165 20.40 11.83 7.93
C PHE A 165 18.86 11.84 7.99
N SER A 166 18.26 13.01 8.27
CA SER A 166 16.80 13.17 8.26
C SER A 166 16.31 13.56 6.87
N LEU A 167 15.40 12.77 6.30
CA LEU A 167 14.71 13.03 5.02
C LEU A 167 13.89 14.35 5.03
N ASP A 168 13.59 14.91 6.20
CA ASP A 168 12.89 16.19 6.34
C ASP A 168 13.65 17.39 5.76
N SER A 169 14.99 17.34 5.71
CA SER A 169 15.80 18.43 5.12
C SER A 169 15.54 18.64 3.63
N LEU A 170 15.00 17.65 2.91
CA LEU A 170 14.71 17.78 1.48
C LEU A 170 13.34 18.41 1.19
N ARG A 171 12.39 18.40 2.15
CA ARG A 171 11.04 18.97 1.95
C ARG A 171 10.98 20.48 2.22
N MET A 172 11.85 21.01 3.09
CA MET A 172 11.89 22.44 3.46
C MET A 172 12.43 23.37 2.36
N ASN A 173 13.24 22.85 1.42
CA ASN A 173 13.82 23.67 0.35
C ASN A 173 12.85 23.98 -0.81
N LYS A 174 11.62 23.44 -0.80
CA LYS A 174 10.61 23.73 -1.84
C LYS A 174 9.60 24.82 -1.45
N CYS A 175 9.55 25.23 -0.17
CA CYS A 175 8.48 26.12 0.32
C CYS A 175 8.93 27.53 0.71
N VAL A 176 10.22 27.87 0.58
CA VAL A 176 10.73 29.22 0.87
C VAL A 176 11.21 29.86 -0.42
N GLY A 177 10.30 30.50 -1.12
CA GLY A 177 10.60 31.19 -2.37
C GLY A 177 9.41 31.95 -2.90
N THR A 178 8.91 32.93 -2.15
CA THR A 178 8.33 34.22 -2.59
C THR A 178 7.59 34.86 -1.42
N ASP A 179 8.15 35.95 -0.88
CA ASP A 179 7.43 37.16 -0.43
C ASP A 179 8.42 38.10 0.28
N HIS A 180 9.11 38.92 -0.52
CA HIS A 180 9.65 40.19 -0.04
C HIS A 180 8.63 41.27 -0.40
N SER A 181 7.83 41.67 0.60
CA SER A 181 7.13 42.95 0.59
C SER A 181 7.67 43.77 1.75
N ASP A 182 8.27 44.89 1.38
CA ASP A 182 9.01 45.85 2.19
C ASP A 182 8.23 46.37 3.39
N GLN A 183 8.93 46.46 4.53
CA GLN A 183 8.65 47.43 5.58
C GLN A 183 9.95 48.19 5.83
N ASN A 184 9.97 49.51 5.55
CA ASN A 184 10.72 50.45 6.39
C ASN A 184 10.24 51.91 6.20
N GLU A 185 9.63 52.40 7.28
CA GLU A 185 9.79 53.70 7.96
C GLU A 185 9.72 55.06 7.23
N LEU A 186 8.92 55.93 7.89
CA LEU A 186 8.70 57.39 7.77
C LEU A 186 7.55 57.87 6.88
#